data_AF-A0A9C7QHN2-F1
#
_entry.id   AF-A0A9C7QHN2-F1
#
_cell.length_a   1.000
_cell.length_b   1.000
_cell.length_c   1.000
_cell.angle_alpha   90.00
_cell.angle_beta   90.00
_cell.angle_gamma   90.00
#
_symmetry.space_group_name_H-M   'P 1'
#
loop_
_entity.id
_entity.type
_entity.pdbx_description
1 polymer ?
#
loop_
_entity_poly.entity_id
_entity_poly.type
_entity_poly.pdbx_seq_one_letter_code
_entity_poly.pdbx_strand_id
1 'polypeptide(L)'
;MSEEIKSVEKNEEPAKQRRSKEDILEIIIAIFLGITALATAWASWIGSLHGGNMSTNYTKSNNLAADGNARWNEASQSLMQDMQVWNMISDYQVEILYASGIGDSDKMYENAYKIKFICADNLTQEMADIIAYDFNYDADQIITWVEEDERATTSPFADEDYVNSYYEDAQAVLAESEAVLAEGQQDNTRGDTFNLVTVIYSVVLFMLGIVGTFRRLPNRMLITCVAIAGFLFGTIYMFTIPFPTGFNFLSFFGG
;
A
#
# COMPACT_ATOMS: atom_id res chain seq x y z
N MET A 1 -59.98 -4.60 -85.10
CA MET A 1 -60.35 -3.53 -84.15
C MET A 1 -61.01 -4.23 -82.98
N SER A 2 -60.25 -4.85 -82.10
CA SER A 2 -59.38 -4.22 -81.08
C SER A 2 -60.23 -3.53 -80.02
N GLU A 3 -60.35 -4.15 -78.85
CA GLU A 3 -59.94 -3.52 -77.59
C GLU A 3 -59.94 -4.56 -76.47
N GLU A 4 -58.73 -4.92 -76.07
CA GLU A 4 -58.38 -5.74 -74.92
C GLU A 4 -58.50 -4.81 -73.69
N ILE A 5 -59.53 -5.00 -72.85
CA ILE A 5 -59.66 -4.25 -71.60
C ILE A 5 -58.67 -4.84 -70.60
N LYS A 6 -57.47 -4.27 -70.55
CA LYS A 6 -56.50 -4.50 -69.48
C LYS A 6 -57.10 -4.05 -68.15
N SER A 7 -57.36 -5.00 -67.25
CA SER A 7 -57.59 -4.73 -65.85
C SER A 7 -56.31 -4.15 -65.24
N VAL A 8 -56.34 -2.87 -64.88
CA VAL A 8 -55.25 -2.21 -64.16
C VAL A 8 -55.25 -2.73 -62.73
N GLU A 9 -54.31 -3.63 -62.44
CA GLU A 9 -54.01 -4.11 -61.11
C GLU A 9 -53.43 -2.94 -60.31
N LYS A 10 -54.25 -2.38 -59.40
CA LYS A 10 -53.83 -1.30 -58.52
C LYS A 10 -52.92 -1.90 -57.46
N ASN A 11 -51.60 -1.83 -57.68
CA ASN A 11 -50.59 -2.10 -56.67
C ASN A 11 -50.82 -1.17 -55.47
N GLU A 12 -51.47 -1.68 -54.43
CA GLU A 12 -51.45 -1.06 -53.12
C GLU A 12 -50.03 -1.20 -52.57
N GLU A 13 -49.28 -0.09 -52.53
CA GLU A 13 -48.02 -0.04 -51.80
C GLU A 13 -48.28 -0.53 -50.36
N PRO A 14 -47.48 -1.48 -49.83
CA PRO A 14 -47.71 -1.99 -48.48
C PRO A 14 -47.49 -0.85 -47.49
N ALA A 15 -48.58 -0.42 -46.84
CA ALA A 15 -48.53 0.52 -45.75
C ALA A 15 -47.52 0.02 -44.71
N LYS A 16 -46.45 0.79 -44.47
CA LYS A 16 -45.43 0.47 -43.45
C LYS A 16 -46.13 0.11 -42.14
N GLN A 17 -46.19 -1.18 -41.82
CA GLN A 17 -46.73 -1.69 -40.55
C GLN A 17 -45.98 -0.97 -39.43
N ARG A 18 -46.70 -0.12 -38.68
CA ARG A 18 -46.15 0.49 -37.47
C ARG A 18 -45.85 -0.65 -36.50
N ARG A 19 -44.57 -0.87 -36.20
CA ARG A 19 -44.12 -1.91 -35.26
C ARG A 19 -44.96 -1.87 -34.00
N SER A 20 -45.35 -3.04 -33.51
CA SER A 20 -46.15 -3.14 -32.30
C SER A 20 -45.33 -2.63 -31.11
N LYS A 21 -46.00 -2.20 -30.03
CA LYS A 21 -45.30 -1.82 -28.79
C LYS A 21 -44.48 -2.97 -28.21
N GLU A 22 -44.86 -4.22 -28.52
CA GLU A 22 -44.16 -5.43 -28.11
C GLU A 22 -42.86 -5.62 -28.90
N ASP A 23 -42.88 -5.40 -30.23
CA ASP A 23 -41.69 -5.50 -31.08
C ASP A 23 -40.62 -4.47 -30.67
N ILE A 24 -41.07 -3.25 -30.34
CA ILE A 24 -40.18 -2.18 -29.86
C ILE A 24 -39.58 -2.57 -28.50
N LEU A 25 -40.39 -3.12 -27.59
CA LEU A 25 -39.94 -3.57 -26.28
C LEU A 25 -38.91 -4.71 -26.41
N GLU A 26 -39.11 -5.66 -27.33
CA GLU A 26 -38.15 -6.75 -27.57
C GLU A 26 -36.81 -6.27 -28.11
N ILE A 27 -36.83 -5.30 -29.03
CA ILE A 27 -35.61 -4.68 -29.53
C ILE A 27 -34.87 -3.95 -28.41
N ILE A 28 -35.58 -3.20 -27.55
CA ILE A 28 -34.98 -2.52 -26.40
C ILE A 28 -34.33 -3.53 -25.46
N ILE A 29 -35.02 -4.63 -25.13
CA ILE A 29 -34.49 -5.69 -24.24
C ILE A 29 -33.23 -6.31 -24.84
N ALA A 30 -33.25 -6.66 -26.14
CA ALA A 30 -32.09 -7.26 -26.81
C ALA A 30 -30.86 -6.32 -26.81
N ILE A 31 -31.08 -5.03 -27.07
CA ILE A 31 -30.01 -4.02 -27.02
C ILE A 31 -29.48 -3.89 -25.58
N PHE A 32 -30.36 -3.77 -24.58
CA PHE A 32 -29.96 -3.65 -23.19
C PHE A 32 -29.25 -4.89 -22.66
N LEU A 33 -29.62 -6.09 -23.10
CA LEU A 33 -28.87 -7.32 -22.79
C LEU A 33 -27.43 -7.22 -23.29
N GLY A 34 -27.23 -6.81 -24.55
CA GLY A 34 -25.89 -6.63 -25.12
C GLY A 34 -25.07 -5.56 -24.40
N ILE A 35 -25.67 -4.39 -24.15
CA ILE A 35 -24.99 -3.30 -23.43
C ILE A 35 -24.64 -3.71 -22.00
N THR A 36 -25.57 -4.35 -21.29
CA THR A 36 -25.31 -4.81 -19.92
C THR A 36 -24.21 -5.85 -19.89
N ALA A 37 -24.16 -6.78 -20.84
CA ALA A 37 -23.08 -7.77 -20.92
C ALA A 37 -21.71 -7.12 -21.12
N LEU A 38 -21.61 -6.11 -21.98
CA LEU A 38 -20.36 -5.34 -22.17
C LEU A 38 -19.98 -4.57 -20.90
N ALA A 39 -20.95 -3.95 -20.23
CA ALA A 39 -20.72 -3.25 -18.97
C ALA A 39 -20.26 -4.20 -17.84
N THR A 40 -20.82 -5.41 -17.77
CA THR A 40 -20.39 -6.48 -16.86
C THR A 40 -18.94 -6.88 -17.12
N ALA A 41 -18.61 -7.15 -18.38
CA ALA A 41 -17.25 -7.53 -18.76
C ALA A 41 -16.24 -6.42 -18.45
N TRP A 42 -16.61 -5.17 -18.73
CA TRP A 42 -15.80 -4.00 -18.39
C TRP A 42 -15.57 -3.86 -16.89
N ALA A 43 -16.64 -3.90 -16.08
CA ALA A 43 -16.54 -3.78 -14.63
C ALA A 43 -15.67 -4.90 -14.03
N SER A 44 -15.86 -6.14 -14.49
CA SER A 44 -15.06 -7.28 -14.05
C SER A 44 -13.58 -7.12 -14.39
N TRP A 45 -13.25 -6.60 -15.57
CA TRP A 45 -11.87 -6.37 -15.99
C TRP A 45 -11.19 -5.25 -15.20
N ILE A 46 -11.87 -4.12 -14.97
CA ILE A 46 -11.30 -3.04 -14.15
C ILE A 46 -11.13 -3.49 -12.70
N GLY A 47 -12.07 -4.28 -12.17
CA GLY A 47 -11.94 -4.88 -10.84
C GLY A 47 -10.71 -5.78 -10.71
N SER A 48 -10.39 -6.58 -11.73
CA SER A 48 -9.19 -7.43 -11.70
C SER A 48 -7.89 -6.64 -11.82
N LEU A 49 -7.87 -5.50 -12.53
CA LEU A 49 -6.71 -4.60 -12.56
C LEU A 49 -6.41 -4.01 -11.18
N HIS A 50 -7.43 -3.53 -10.48
CA HIS A 50 -7.30 -3.10 -9.07
C HIS A 50 -6.79 -4.24 -8.18
N GLY A 51 -7.32 -5.47 -8.36
CA GLY A 51 -6.82 -6.65 -7.65
C GLY A 51 -5.34 -6.99 -7.95
N GLY A 52 -4.89 -6.74 -9.19
CA GLY A 52 -3.49 -6.86 -9.58
C GLY A 52 -2.59 -5.89 -8.83
N ASN A 53 -2.94 -4.60 -8.83
CA ASN A 53 -2.20 -3.56 -8.12
C ASN A 53 -2.18 -3.82 -6.60
N MET A 54 -3.31 -4.22 -6.02
CA MET A 54 -3.41 -4.65 -4.61
C MET A 54 -2.40 -5.75 -4.29
N SER A 55 -2.35 -6.80 -5.13
CA SER A 55 -1.44 -7.94 -4.90
C SER A 55 0.04 -7.51 -4.99
N THR A 56 0.38 -6.67 -5.96
CA THR A 56 1.74 -6.10 -6.08
C THR A 56 2.10 -5.25 -4.87
N ASN A 57 1.21 -4.35 -4.44
CA ASN A 57 1.45 -3.48 -3.29
C ASN A 57 1.55 -4.28 -1.99
N TYR A 58 0.71 -5.28 -1.77
CA TYR A 58 0.82 -6.15 -0.59
C TYR A 58 2.11 -6.97 -0.58
N THR A 59 2.55 -7.46 -1.73
CA THR A 59 3.84 -8.15 -1.85
C THR A 59 5.00 -7.21 -1.55
N LYS A 60 4.98 -6.00 -2.12
CA LYS A 60 6.01 -4.97 -1.87
C LYS A 60 6.04 -4.57 -0.39
N SER A 61 4.88 -4.30 0.20
CA SER A 61 4.74 -3.96 1.62
C SER A 61 5.29 -5.06 2.52
N ASN A 62 4.94 -6.33 2.28
CA ASN A 62 5.46 -7.46 3.06
C ASN A 62 6.98 -7.59 2.97
N ASN A 63 7.56 -7.38 1.78
CA ASN A 63 9.01 -7.40 1.60
C ASN A 63 9.70 -6.26 2.35
N LEU A 64 9.15 -5.04 2.26
CA LEU A 64 9.65 -3.89 3.01
C LEU A 64 9.52 -4.10 4.53
N ALA A 65 8.40 -4.67 5.00
CA ALA A 65 8.22 -4.98 6.41
C ALA A 65 9.26 -6.00 6.89
N ALA A 66 9.53 -7.04 6.10
CA ALA A 66 10.56 -8.01 6.43
C ALA A 66 11.96 -7.38 6.50
N ASP A 67 12.31 -6.52 5.54
CA ASP A 67 13.57 -5.78 5.53
C ASP A 67 13.69 -4.82 6.72
N GLY A 68 12.67 -4.00 6.96
CA GLY A 68 12.62 -3.07 8.10
C GLY A 68 12.74 -3.79 9.45
N ASN A 69 12.09 -4.94 9.63
CA ASN A 69 12.26 -5.76 10.82
C ASN A 69 13.66 -6.37 10.95
N ALA A 70 14.29 -6.76 9.84
CA ALA A 70 15.66 -7.25 9.86
C ALA A 70 16.63 -6.15 10.32
N ARG A 71 16.51 -4.94 9.75
CA ARG A 71 17.28 -3.76 10.15
C ARG A 71 17.03 -3.36 11.60
N TRP A 72 15.80 -3.45 12.08
CA TRP A 72 15.49 -3.20 13.50
C TRP A 72 16.22 -4.16 14.44
N ASN A 73 16.28 -5.44 14.06
CA ASN A 73 16.99 -6.45 14.85
C ASN A 73 18.50 -6.26 14.80
N GLU A 74 19.05 -5.81 13.67
CA GLU A 74 20.45 -5.43 13.54
C GLU A 74 20.77 -4.20 14.40
N ALA A 75 19.97 -3.14 14.32
CA ALA A 75 20.08 -1.96 15.16
C ALA A 75 20.04 -2.31 16.66
N SER A 76 19.13 -3.21 17.06
CA SER A 76 19.04 -3.67 18.45
C SER A 76 20.28 -4.45 18.91
N GLN A 77 20.94 -5.18 18.00
CA GLN A 77 22.20 -5.86 18.30
C GLN A 77 23.36 -4.86 18.44
N SER A 78 23.44 -3.87 17.54
CA SER A 78 24.44 -2.80 17.62
C SER A 78 24.29 -1.98 18.90
N LEU A 79 23.07 -1.58 19.25
CA LEU A 79 22.78 -0.89 20.51
C LEU A 79 23.23 -1.71 21.73
N MET A 80 22.94 -3.02 21.73
CA MET A 80 23.35 -3.91 22.81
C MET A 80 24.87 -4.05 22.90
N GLN A 81 25.57 -4.10 21.76
CA GLN A 81 27.03 -4.14 21.71
C GLN A 81 27.62 -2.85 22.30
N ASP A 82 27.12 -1.69 21.89
CA ASP A 82 27.62 -0.40 22.40
C ASP A 82 27.32 -0.24 23.90
N MET A 83 26.15 -0.71 24.37
CA MET A 83 25.84 -0.77 25.81
C MET A 83 26.81 -1.66 26.58
N GLN A 84 27.26 -2.78 26.01
CA GLN A 84 28.28 -3.63 26.63
C GLN A 84 29.64 -2.93 26.71
N VAL A 85 30.05 -2.26 25.63
CA VAL A 85 31.29 -1.47 25.58
C VAL A 85 31.25 -0.36 26.63
N TRP A 86 30.14 0.37 26.72
CA TRP A 86 29.94 1.39 27.73
C TRP A 86 30.04 0.86 29.15
N ASN A 87 29.38 -0.27 29.46
CA ASN A 87 29.46 -0.85 30.80
C ASN A 87 30.92 -1.19 31.17
N MET A 88 31.71 -1.70 30.22
CA MET A 88 33.13 -1.96 30.44
C MET A 88 33.94 -0.68 30.67
N ILE A 89 33.66 0.38 29.92
CA ILE A 89 34.29 1.71 30.11
C ILE A 89 33.91 2.25 31.49
N SER A 90 32.62 2.26 31.82
CA SER A 90 32.05 2.75 33.07
C SER A 90 32.63 2.02 34.29
N ASP A 91 32.82 0.70 34.22
CA ASP A 91 33.45 -0.07 35.29
C ASP A 91 34.87 0.46 35.59
N TYR A 92 35.68 0.71 34.55
CA TYR A 92 37.03 1.24 34.74
C TYR A 92 37.08 2.71 35.13
N GLN A 93 36.11 3.52 34.71
CA GLN A 93 35.98 4.90 35.17
C GLN A 93 35.72 4.97 36.68
N VAL A 94 34.84 4.10 37.19
CA VAL A 94 34.58 4.00 38.64
C VAL A 94 35.86 3.62 39.39
N GLU A 95 36.66 2.69 38.86
CA GLU A 95 37.94 2.31 39.46
C GLU A 95 38.96 3.46 39.46
N ILE A 96 39.02 4.28 38.40
CA ILE A 96 39.87 5.49 38.36
C ILE A 96 39.44 6.48 39.43
N LEU A 97 38.15 6.79 39.52
CA LEU A 97 37.61 7.75 40.49
C LEU A 97 37.84 7.28 41.93
N TYR A 98 37.67 5.98 42.21
CA TYR A 98 37.95 5.42 43.52
C TYR A 98 39.44 5.49 43.86
N ALA A 99 40.32 5.08 42.93
CA ALA A 99 41.77 5.12 43.11
C ALA A 99 42.28 6.55 43.33
N SER A 100 41.73 7.53 42.63
CA SER A 100 41.99 8.96 42.83
C SER A 100 41.67 9.40 44.27
N GLY A 101 40.50 9.01 44.79
CA GLY A 101 40.07 9.32 46.15
C GLY A 101 40.99 8.78 47.27
N ILE A 102 41.73 7.70 47.00
CA ILE A 102 42.70 7.11 47.94
C ILE A 102 44.17 7.40 47.60
N GLY A 103 44.43 8.12 46.50
CA GLY A 103 45.78 8.48 46.05
C GLY A 103 46.58 7.33 45.42
N ASP A 104 45.93 6.33 44.83
CA ASP A 104 46.59 5.19 44.17
C ASP A 104 46.79 5.45 42.66
N SER A 105 47.86 6.19 42.33
CA SER A 105 48.16 6.58 40.94
C SER A 105 48.45 5.39 40.01
N ASP A 106 49.01 4.29 40.54
CA ASP A 106 49.28 3.09 39.74
C ASP A 106 47.96 2.45 39.28
N LYS A 107 46.95 2.40 40.17
CA LYS A 107 45.61 1.90 39.81
C LYS A 107 44.86 2.80 38.84
N MET A 108 45.01 4.12 38.96
CA MET A 108 44.44 5.05 37.99
C MET A 108 45.02 4.79 36.59
N TYR A 109 46.35 4.69 36.49
CA TYR A 109 47.04 4.45 35.22
C TYR A 109 46.69 3.09 34.62
N GLU A 110 46.61 2.02 35.43
CA GLU A 110 46.21 0.68 34.98
C GLU A 110 44.83 0.69 34.30
N ASN A 111 43.85 1.35 34.92
CA ASN A 111 42.47 1.38 34.40
C ASN A 111 42.33 2.32 33.20
N ALA A 112 43.05 3.46 33.19
CA ALA A 112 43.11 4.34 32.03
C ALA A 112 43.70 3.62 30.80
N TYR A 113 44.74 2.80 31.01
CA TYR A 113 45.30 1.96 29.96
C TYR A 113 44.26 0.97 29.42
N LYS A 114 43.44 0.34 30.28
CA LYS A 114 42.38 -0.58 29.82
C LYS A 114 41.29 0.12 29.01
N ILE A 115 40.84 1.31 29.43
CA ILE A 115 39.90 2.14 28.66
C ILE A 115 40.47 2.41 27.27
N LYS A 116 41.75 2.81 27.17
CA LYS A 116 42.41 3.08 25.90
C LYS A 116 42.23 1.95 24.87
N PHE A 117 42.47 0.71 25.28
CA PHE A 117 42.35 -0.45 24.37
C PHE A 117 40.90 -0.79 24.05
N ILE A 118 40.00 -0.77 25.03
CA ILE A 118 38.57 -1.00 24.76
C ILE A 118 38.05 0.00 23.75
N CYS A 119 38.37 1.28 23.95
CA CYS A 119 37.93 2.33 23.04
C CYS A 119 38.54 2.14 21.66
N ALA A 120 39.84 1.91 21.55
CA ALA A 120 40.50 1.69 20.26
C ALA A 120 39.91 0.52 19.46
N ASP A 121 39.48 -0.55 20.15
CA ASP A 121 38.99 -1.76 19.50
C ASP A 121 37.48 -1.76 19.24
N ASN A 122 36.67 -1.10 20.08
CA ASN A 122 35.22 -1.30 20.11
C ASN A 122 34.37 -0.02 20.16
N LEU A 123 34.94 1.15 20.52
CA LEU A 123 34.14 2.37 20.64
C LEU A 123 33.88 2.95 19.24
N THR A 124 32.60 3.19 18.94
CA THR A 124 32.22 3.84 17.69
C THR A 124 32.54 5.34 17.73
N GLN A 125 32.75 5.96 16.57
CA GLN A 125 33.02 7.40 16.51
C GLN A 125 31.85 8.22 17.08
N GLU A 126 30.61 7.82 16.79
CA GLU A 126 29.41 8.52 17.27
C GLU A 126 29.33 8.49 18.80
N MET A 127 29.56 7.32 19.42
CA MET A 127 29.60 7.20 20.88
C MET A 127 30.75 8.01 21.48
N ALA A 128 31.92 8.01 20.83
CA ALA A 128 33.08 8.80 21.26
C ALA A 128 32.78 10.31 21.28
N ASP A 129 32.06 10.82 20.27
CA ASP A 129 31.67 12.22 20.20
C ASP A 129 30.71 12.60 21.34
N ILE A 130 29.77 11.72 21.69
CA ILE A 130 28.80 11.94 22.79
C ILE A 130 29.49 12.01 24.15
N ILE A 131 30.40 11.07 24.42
CA ILE A 131 31.14 11.01 25.69
C ILE A 131 32.39 11.90 25.70
N ALA A 132 32.64 12.62 24.60
CA ALA A 132 33.80 13.49 24.38
C ALA A 132 35.16 12.81 24.54
N TYR A 133 35.27 11.58 24.04
CA TYR A 133 36.50 10.81 24.05
C TYR A 133 37.32 11.02 22.77
N ASP A 134 38.61 11.28 22.91
CA ASP A 134 39.57 11.32 21.80
C ASP A 134 40.37 10.03 21.74
N PHE A 135 40.35 9.33 20.60
CA PHE A 135 41.11 8.10 20.38
C PHE A 135 42.63 8.27 20.51
N ASN A 136 43.14 9.50 20.48
CA ASN A 136 44.55 9.81 20.66
C ASN A 136 44.97 9.99 22.12
N TYR A 137 44.03 10.00 23.07
CA TYR A 137 44.37 10.16 24.48
C TYR A 137 45.40 9.13 24.95
N ASP A 138 46.40 9.61 25.67
CA ASP A 138 47.24 8.76 26.52
C ASP A 138 46.56 8.49 27.87
N ALA A 139 47.20 7.69 28.71
CA ALA A 139 46.61 7.30 29.99
C ALA A 139 46.39 8.50 30.92
N ASP A 140 47.28 9.49 30.92
CA ASP A 140 47.14 10.69 31.76
C ASP A 140 45.98 11.58 31.28
N GLN A 141 45.81 11.71 29.97
CA GLN A 141 44.68 12.40 29.36
C GLN A 141 43.35 11.67 29.60
N ILE A 142 43.33 10.33 29.59
CA ILE A 142 42.14 9.55 29.94
C ILE A 142 41.77 9.76 31.41
N ILE A 143 42.73 9.75 32.33
CA ILE A 143 42.50 10.07 33.75
C ILE A 143 41.85 11.45 33.86
N THR A 144 42.45 12.46 33.22
CA THR A 144 41.94 13.84 33.23
C THR A 144 40.51 13.91 32.67
N TRP A 145 40.23 13.22 31.56
CA TRP A 145 38.89 13.14 30.98
C TRP A 145 37.87 12.55 31.96
N VAL A 146 38.22 11.46 32.65
CA VAL A 146 37.33 10.83 33.64
C VAL A 146 37.09 11.72 34.86
N GLU A 147 38.10 12.45 35.32
CA GLU A 147 38.00 13.28 36.53
C GLU A 147 37.32 14.64 36.28
N GLU A 148 37.52 15.22 35.10
CA GLU A 148 37.15 16.61 34.82
C GLU A 148 35.96 16.78 33.84
N ASP A 149 35.66 15.80 32.98
CA ASP A 149 34.54 15.88 32.03
C ASP A 149 33.32 15.11 32.54
N GLU A 150 32.22 15.81 32.81
CA GLU A 150 30.95 15.20 33.25
C GLU A 150 30.40 14.18 32.23
N ARG A 151 30.70 14.36 30.93
CA ARG A 151 30.27 13.44 29.88
C ARG A 151 31.01 12.11 29.94
N ALA A 152 32.20 12.07 30.54
CA ALA A 152 32.93 10.83 30.73
C ALA A 152 32.14 9.85 31.58
N THR A 153 31.39 10.32 32.58
CA THR A 153 30.65 9.45 33.53
C THR A 153 29.16 9.42 33.30
N THR A 154 28.66 10.16 32.30
CA THR A 154 27.24 10.18 31.92
C THR A 154 26.98 9.14 30.84
N SER A 155 26.01 8.25 31.07
CA SER A 155 25.64 7.23 30.08
C SER A 155 25.18 7.88 28.76
N PRO A 156 25.79 7.55 27.60
CA PRO A 156 25.33 8.07 26.32
C PRO A 156 23.92 7.57 25.99
N PHE A 157 23.51 6.42 26.53
CA PHE A 157 22.16 5.86 26.35
C PHE A 157 21.08 6.53 27.22
N ALA A 158 21.42 7.54 28.01
CA ALA A 158 20.43 8.43 28.62
C ALA A 158 19.87 9.45 27.60
N ASP A 159 20.56 9.64 26.47
CA ASP A 159 20.10 10.46 25.36
C ASP A 159 19.13 9.64 24.48
N GLU A 160 17.85 10.02 24.51
CA GLU A 160 16.82 9.36 23.71
C GLU A 160 17.05 9.55 22.20
N ASP A 161 17.59 10.69 21.77
CA ASP A 161 17.86 10.95 20.35
C ASP A 161 18.97 10.03 19.85
N TYR A 162 20.01 9.81 20.65
CA TYR A 162 21.06 8.84 20.33
C TYR A 162 20.52 7.40 20.28
N VAL A 163 19.69 6.98 21.25
CA VAL A 163 19.09 5.64 21.21
C VAL A 163 18.17 5.48 19.99
N ASN A 164 17.43 6.52 19.62
CA ASN A 164 16.55 6.50 18.46
C ASN A 164 17.32 6.50 17.12
N SER A 165 18.53 7.10 17.07
CA SER A 165 19.34 7.16 15.84
C SER A 165 19.65 5.78 15.27
N TYR A 166 19.86 4.77 16.13
CA TYR A 166 20.05 3.37 15.73
C TYR A 166 18.91 2.83 14.86
N TYR A 167 17.69 3.32 15.07
CA TYR A 167 16.47 2.78 14.46
C TYR A 167 15.95 3.58 13.28
N GLU A 168 16.54 4.73 12.94
CA GLU A 168 16.02 5.63 11.91
C GLU A 168 15.84 4.93 10.55
N ASP A 169 16.82 4.15 10.13
CA ASP A 169 16.77 3.42 8.86
C ASP A 169 15.68 2.34 8.86
N ALA A 170 15.55 1.59 9.95
CA ALA A 170 14.49 0.59 10.11
C ALA A 170 13.10 1.25 10.11
N GLN A 171 12.94 2.37 10.82
CA GLN A 171 11.69 3.12 10.90
C GLN A 171 11.30 3.70 9.53
N ALA A 172 12.26 4.24 8.77
CA ALA A 172 12.01 4.77 7.44
C ALA A 172 11.46 3.69 6.49
N VAL A 173 12.08 2.50 6.49
CA VAL A 173 11.63 1.37 5.66
C VAL A 173 10.27 0.83 6.11
N LEU A 174 10.03 0.74 7.42
CA LEU A 174 8.72 0.33 7.95
C LEU A 174 7.63 1.35 7.61
N ALA A 175 7.92 2.65 7.66
CA ALA A 175 7.00 3.70 7.23
C ALA A 175 6.67 3.61 5.73
N GLU A 176 7.65 3.30 4.86
CA GLU A 176 7.39 3.02 3.44
C GLU A 176 6.48 1.78 3.29
N SER A 177 6.74 0.71 4.06
CA SER A 177 5.90 -0.50 4.04
C SER A 177 4.44 -0.19 4.36
N GLU A 178 4.18 0.63 5.37
CA GLU A 178 2.84 1.04 5.78
C GLU A 178 2.15 1.91 4.72
N ALA A 179 2.88 2.84 4.11
CA ALA A 179 2.35 3.68 3.03
C ALA A 179 1.92 2.82 1.83
N VAL A 180 2.76 1.87 1.41
CA VAL A 180 2.46 0.94 0.31
C VAL A 180 1.29 0.01 0.67
N LEU A 181 1.19 -0.43 1.93
CA LEU A 181 0.06 -1.21 2.41
C LEU A 181 -1.26 -0.44 2.27
N ALA A 182 -1.26 0.83 2.68
CA ALA A 182 -2.43 1.70 2.58
C ALA A 182 -2.87 1.91 1.13
N GLU A 183 -1.92 2.04 0.19
CA GLU A 183 -2.23 2.07 -1.25
C GLU A 183 -2.89 0.77 -1.71
N GLY A 184 -2.33 -0.38 -1.33
CA GLY A 184 -2.92 -1.69 -1.65
C GLY A 184 -4.33 -1.88 -1.09
N GLN A 185 -4.62 -1.36 0.11
CA GLN A 185 -5.96 -1.40 0.71
C GLN A 185 -6.97 -0.54 -0.04
N GLN A 186 -6.55 0.62 -0.56
CA GLN A 186 -7.39 1.44 -1.41
C GLN A 186 -7.73 0.71 -2.71
N ASP A 187 -6.74 0.07 -3.36
CA ASP A 187 -6.96 -0.69 -4.58
C ASP A 187 -7.83 -1.93 -4.33
N ASN A 188 -7.67 -2.62 -3.20
CA ASN A 188 -8.58 -3.70 -2.79
C ASN A 188 -10.02 -3.21 -2.71
N THR A 189 -10.25 -2.09 -2.00
CA THR A 189 -11.58 -1.52 -1.82
C THR A 189 -12.21 -1.12 -3.16
N ARG A 190 -11.43 -0.53 -4.06
CA ARG A 190 -11.89 -0.16 -5.41
C ARG A 190 -12.24 -1.41 -6.23
N GLY A 191 -11.38 -2.43 -6.22
CA GLY A 191 -11.62 -3.72 -6.88
C GLY A 191 -12.89 -4.42 -6.40
N ASP A 192 -13.09 -4.49 -5.09
CA ASP A 192 -14.30 -5.05 -4.48
C ASP A 192 -15.56 -4.29 -4.88
N THR A 193 -15.45 -2.97 -5.01
CA THR A 193 -16.57 -2.14 -5.47
C THR A 193 -16.93 -2.42 -6.94
N PHE A 194 -15.94 -2.67 -7.81
CA PHE A 194 -16.18 -3.13 -9.19
C PHE A 194 -16.77 -4.55 -9.26
N ASN A 195 -16.38 -5.43 -8.33
CA ASN A 195 -17.01 -6.75 -8.18
C ASN A 195 -18.50 -6.60 -7.81
N LEU A 196 -18.85 -5.67 -6.92
CA LEU A 196 -20.25 -5.37 -6.59
C LEU A 196 -21.04 -4.87 -7.82
N VAL A 197 -20.46 -3.98 -8.63
CA VAL A 197 -21.07 -3.52 -9.90
C VAL A 197 -21.34 -4.70 -10.85
N THR A 198 -20.39 -5.63 -10.95
CA THR A 198 -20.52 -6.85 -11.77
C THR A 198 -21.69 -7.73 -11.30
N VAL A 199 -21.89 -7.85 -9.97
CA VAL A 199 -23.05 -8.57 -9.39
C VAL A 199 -24.36 -7.85 -9.73
N ILE A 200 -24.40 -6.52 -9.60
CA ILE A 200 -25.58 -5.72 -9.98
C ILE A 200 -25.95 -5.97 -11.45
N TYR A 201 -24.97 -5.90 -12.36
CA TYR A 201 -25.23 -6.14 -13.78
C TYR A 201 -25.64 -7.59 -14.06
N SER A 202 -25.16 -8.57 -13.30
CA SER A 202 -25.59 -9.96 -13.42
C SER A 202 -27.08 -10.13 -13.07
N VAL A 203 -27.55 -9.43 -12.03
CA VAL A 203 -28.98 -9.38 -11.68
C VAL A 203 -29.79 -8.69 -12.79
N VAL A 204 -29.29 -7.58 -13.35
CA VAL A 204 -29.92 -6.89 -14.48
C VAL A 204 -30.03 -7.80 -15.71
N LEU A 205 -28.96 -8.51 -16.07
CA LEU A 205 -28.96 -9.49 -17.18
C LEU A 205 -29.99 -10.59 -16.96
N PHE A 206 -30.05 -11.13 -15.74
CA PHE A 206 -31.05 -12.13 -15.39
C PHE A 206 -32.47 -11.58 -15.56
N MET A 207 -32.75 -10.39 -15.01
CA MET A 207 -34.05 -9.74 -15.13
C MET A 207 -34.45 -9.51 -16.58
N LEU A 208 -33.54 -9.01 -17.42
CA LEU A 208 -33.78 -8.81 -18.85
C LEU A 208 -34.00 -10.14 -19.60
N GLY A 209 -33.27 -11.19 -19.22
CA GLY A 209 -33.39 -12.53 -19.81
C GLY A 209 -34.74 -13.20 -19.55
N ILE A 210 -35.32 -13.00 -18.36
CA ILE A 210 -36.62 -13.59 -18.02
C ILE A 210 -37.83 -12.82 -18.58
N VAL A 211 -37.66 -11.60 -19.09
CA VAL A 211 -38.79 -10.77 -19.58
C VAL A 211 -39.62 -11.51 -20.64
N GLY A 212 -38.97 -12.27 -21.53
CA GLY A 212 -39.64 -13.04 -22.59
C GLY A 212 -40.59 -14.14 -22.09
N THR A 213 -40.48 -14.54 -20.81
CA THR A 213 -41.33 -15.59 -20.23
C THR A 213 -42.71 -15.08 -19.82
N PHE A 214 -42.89 -13.77 -19.63
CA PHE A 214 -44.14 -13.18 -19.16
C PHE A 214 -45.10 -12.89 -20.30
N ARG A 215 -46.32 -13.46 -20.22
CA ARG A 215 -47.37 -13.27 -21.24
C ARG A 215 -48.08 -11.92 -21.17
N ARG A 216 -48.08 -11.26 -20.01
CA ARG A 216 -48.78 -9.97 -19.82
C ARG A 216 -47.82 -8.81 -20.03
N LEU A 217 -48.15 -7.93 -20.97
CA LEU A 217 -47.36 -6.73 -21.29
C LEU A 217 -47.02 -5.84 -20.07
N PRO A 218 -47.93 -5.59 -19.11
CA PRO A 218 -47.61 -4.82 -17.92
C PRO A 218 -46.48 -5.43 -17.07
N ASN A 219 -46.45 -6.76 -16.93
CA ASN A 219 -45.42 -7.45 -16.16
C ASN A 219 -44.06 -7.37 -16.87
N ARG A 220 -44.06 -7.50 -18.21
CA ARG A 220 -42.85 -7.30 -19.02
C ARG A 220 -42.29 -5.89 -18.81
N MET A 221 -43.14 -4.87 -18.92
CA MET A 221 -42.72 -3.47 -18.73
C MET A 221 -42.19 -3.22 -17.31
N LEU A 222 -42.85 -3.76 -16.28
CA LEU A 222 -42.42 -3.58 -14.90
C LEU A 222 -41.00 -4.12 -14.66
N ILE A 223 -40.72 -5.35 -15.13
CA ILE A 223 -39.40 -5.97 -14.98
C ILE A 223 -38.35 -5.21 -15.80
N THR A 224 -38.67 -4.82 -17.04
CA THR A 224 -37.77 -3.99 -17.87
C THR A 224 -37.44 -2.65 -17.18
N CYS A 225 -38.43 -1.96 -16.60
CA CYS A 225 -38.19 -0.71 -15.89
C CYS A 225 -37.28 -0.89 -14.67
N VAL A 226 -37.49 -1.94 -13.87
CA VAL A 226 -36.62 -2.23 -12.73
C VAL A 226 -35.20 -2.59 -13.18
N ALA A 227 -35.06 -3.37 -14.26
CA ALA A 227 -33.75 -3.71 -14.83
C ALA A 227 -33.01 -2.47 -15.34
N ILE A 228 -33.69 -1.55 -16.03
CA ILE A 228 -33.10 -0.28 -16.47
C ILE A 228 -32.68 0.58 -15.27
N ALA A 229 -33.51 0.67 -14.22
CA ALA A 229 -33.16 1.40 -13.01
C ALA A 229 -31.91 0.80 -12.32
N GLY A 230 -31.83 -0.53 -12.21
CA GLY A 230 -30.66 -1.23 -11.68
C GLY A 230 -29.40 -1.03 -12.53
N PHE A 231 -29.55 -1.05 -13.86
CA PHE A 231 -28.46 -0.76 -14.79
C PHE A 231 -27.92 0.66 -14.58
N LEU A 232 -28.81 1.66 -14.59
CA LEU A 232 -28.43 3.06 -14.40
C LEU A 232 -27.76 3.28 -13.04
N PHE A 233 -28.30 2.68 -11.98
CA PHE A 233 -27.68 2.72 -10.65
C PHE A 233 -26.26 2.13 -10.66
N GLY A 234 -26.08 0.92 -11.20
CA GLY A 234 -24.78 0.27 -11.30
C GLY A 234 -23.78 1.09 -12.12
N THR A 235 -24.22 1.69 -13.23
CA THR A 235 -23.39 2.52 -14.10
C THR A 235 -23.01 3.84 -13.42
N ILE A 236 -23.95 4.54 -12.80
CA ILE A 236 -23.66 5.78 -12.06
C ILE A 236 -22.66 5.49 -10.93
N TYR A 237 -22.90 4.42 -10.17
CA TYR A 237 -22.02 4.02 -9.09
C TYR A 237 -20.61 3.66 -9.60
N MET A 238 -20.51 2.91 -10.70
CA MET A 238 -19.24 2.58 -11.35
C MET A 238 -18.41 3.83 -11.71
N PHE A 239 -19.05 4.88 -12.23
CA PHE A 239 -18.36 6.14 -12.59
C PHE A 239 -17.89 6.96 -11.40
N THR A 240 -18.31 6.64 -10.17
CA THR A 240 -17.78 7.28 -8.96
C THR A 240 -16.44 6.69 -8.51
N ILE A 241 -16.04 5.53 -9.05
CA ILE A 241 -14.84 4.81 -8.64
C ILE A 241 -13.66 5.26 -9.52
N PRO A 242 -12.51 5.66 -8.93
CA PRO A 242 -11.31 5.98 -9.70
C PRO A 242 -10.80 4.77 -10.50
N PHE A 243 -10.23 5.05 -11.68
CA PHE A 243 -9.53 4.04 -12.45
C PHE A 243 -8.24 3.59 -11.74
N PRO A 244 -7.73 2.38 -12.04
CA PRO A 244 -6.47 1.89 -11.49
C PRO A 244 -5.31 2.84 -11.79
N THR A 245 -4.36 2.92 -10.86
CA THR A 245 -3.11 3.67 -11.04
C THR A 245 -2.32 3.10 -12.23
N GLY A 246 -1.77 3.98 -13.06
CA GLY A 246 -1.06 3.59 -14.30
C GLY A 246 -1.97 3.15 -15.46
N PHE A 247 -3.29 3.26 -15.31
CA PHE A 247 -4.23 2.92 -16.39
C PHE A 247 -4.08 3.87 -17.58
N ASN A 248 -3.61 3.33 -18.70
CA ASN A 248 -3.64 4.01 -20.00
C ASN A 248 -4.33 3.09 -21.01
N PHE A 249 -5.50 3.52 -21.49
CA PHE A 249 -6.26 2.77 -22.49
C PHE A 249 -5.46 2.52 -23.77
N LEU A 250 -4.55 3.44 -24.14
CA LEU A 250 -3.74 3.36 -25.35
C LEU A 250 -2.50 2.47 -25.19
N SER A 251 -1.97 2.27 -23.98
CA SER A 251 -0.79 1.41 -23.81
C SER A 251 -1.09 -0.06 -24.10
N PHE A 252 -2.37 -0.45 -24.12
CA PHE A 252 -2.80 -1.80 -24.48
C PHE A 252 -2.89 -2.03 -26.00
N PHE A 253 -3.16 -0.97 -26.78
CA PHE A 253 -3.25 -1.05 -28.25
C PHE A 253 -1.99 -0.56 -28.97
N GLY A 254 -1.05 0.05 -28.23
CA GLY A 254 0.19 0.64 -28.74
C GLY A 254 1.44 -0.22 -28.54
N GLY A 255 1.29 -1.55 -28.57
CA GLY A 255 2.43 -2.46 -28.69
C GLY A 255 3.14 -2.33 -30.03
#